data_AF-A0A9W7FFX2-F1
#
_entry.id   AF-A0A9W7FFX2-F1
#
_cell.length_a   1.000
_cell.length_b   1.000
_cell.length_c   1.000
_cell.angle_alpha   90.00
_cell.angle_beta   90.00
_cell.angle_gamma   90.00
#
_symmetry.space_group_name_H-M   'P 1'
#
loop_
_entity.id
_entity.type
_entity.pdbx_description
1 polymer ?
#
loop_
_entity_poly.entity_id
_entity_poly.type
_entity_poly.pdbx_seq_one_letter_code
_entity_poly.pdbx_strand_id
1 'polypeptide(L)'
;MSITAITLPKSLAIRYALAGWAFFIAENTLLSHNRTYLITSIFSNSETHYHYFYGSLSTLASALTLHGYMKVRNAGPFRKVGRGWLGLAFGLQSLGLIGLSQMAPKLQIPFGYGPGGEEVKNTGPVAPAAPAQFQIRCPFDFKTSDHDGVHGIGRVSRHSQLWSFASFSLGAAAVTASLPQGLCLMGPLAVAVVGGGHQDYRFRRGMGGVLTEEMDRRTSNVPFWAMVMGRQGEVGEVFGKMMGEFKGLNAGVAVATAGLMALKRGRR
;
A
#
# COMPACT_ATOMS: atom_id res chain seq x y z
N MET A 1 31.53 -14.57 -17.93
CA MET A 1 30.09 -14.60 -18.26
C MET A 1 29.83 -13.38 -19.14
N SER A 2 29.84 -13.53 -20.47
CA SER A 2 29.54 -12.41 -21.37
C SER A 2 28.10 -11.99 -21.16
N ILE A 3 27.89 -10.71 -20.82
CA ILE A 3 26.59 -10.05 -20.90
C ILE A 3 26.30 -9.90 -22.39
N THR A 4 25.82 -10.96 -23.03
CA THR A 4 25.26 -10.88 -24.37
C THR A 4 24.19 -9.81 -24.30
N ALA A 5 24.33 -8.75 -25.08
CA ALA A 5 23.42 -7.62 -25.11
C ALA A 5 21.99 -8.15 -25.35
N ILE A 6 21.24 -8.34 -24.27
CA ILE A 6 19.84 -8.73 -24.34
C ILE A 6 19.16 -7.55 -24.99
N THR A 7 18.73 -7.68 -26.24
CA THR A 7 17.76 -6.77 -26.84
C THR A 7 16.43 -6.97 -26.12
N LEU A 8 16.35 -6.52 -24.87
CA LEU A 8 15.23 -6.60 -23.95
C LEU A 8 13.87 -6.26 -24.61
N PRO A 9 13.74 -5.24 -25.48
CA PRO A 9 12.45 -4.89 -26.07
C PRO A 9 11.93 -5.86 -27.15
N LYS A 10 12.72 -6.85 -27.59
CA LYS A 10 12.28 -7.86 -28.58
C LYS A 10 11.64 -9.09 -27.96
N SER A 11 11.80 -9.33 -26.65
CA SER A 11 11.19 -10.50 -25.99
C SER A 11 9.68 -10.32 -25.86
N LEU A 12 8.91 -11.24 -26.47
CA LEU A 12 7.45 -11.27 -26.36
C LEU A 12 6.99 -11.38 -24.89
N ALA A 13 7.71 -12.11 -24.06
CA ALA A 13 7.41 -12.24 -22.63
C ALA A 13 7.54 -10.89 -21.90
N ILE A 14 8.58 -10.11 -22.20
CA ILE A 14 8.77 -8.78 -21.59
C ILE A 14 7.64 -7.84 -22.04
N ARG A 15 7.21 -7.92 -23.30
CA ARG A 15 6.05 -7.16 -23.78
C ARG A 15 4.78 -7.50 -23.02
N TYR A 16 4.49 -8.78 -22.79
CA TYR A 16 3.34 -9.18 -21.96
C TYR A 16 3.44 -8.69 -20.51
N ALA A 17 4.64 -8.75 -19.91
CA ALA A 17 4.86 -8.26 -18.56
C ALA A 17 4.54 -6.76 -18.42
N LEU A 18 4.90 -5.96 -19.42
CA LEU A 18 4.74 -4.51 -19.40
C LEU A 18 3.37 -4.05 -19.91
N ALA A 19 2.81 -4.71 -20.93
CA ALA A 19 1.59 -4.26 -21.61
C ALA A 19 0.38 -4.22 -20.68
N GLY A 20 0.19 -5.22 -19.81
CA GLY A 20 -0.93 -5.24 -18.86
C GLY A 20 -0.90 -4.05 -17.90
N TRP A 21 0.26 -3.79 -17.29
CA TRP A 21 0.44 -2.66 -16.38
C TRP A 21 0.41 -1.31 -17.10
N ALA A 22 0.99 -1.21 -18.30
CA ALA A 22 0.96 0.00 -19.10
C ALA A 22 -0.49 0.36 -19.47
N PHE A 23 -1.28 -0.62 -19.90
CA PHE A 23 -2.70 -0.42 -20.17
C PHE A 23 -3.47 -0.04 -18.92
N PHE A 24 -3.25 -0.72 -17.79
CA PHE A 24 -3.88 -0.39 -16.50
C PHE A 24 -3.59 1.05 -16.07
N ILE A 25 -2.32 1.47 -16.11
CA ILE A 25 -1.92 2.83 -15.73
C ILE A 25 -2.47 3.87 -16.72
N ALA A 26 -2.40 3.59 -18.02
CA ALA A 26 -2.89 4.50 -19.06
C ALA A 26 -4.41 4.69 -18.95
N GLU A 27 -5.17 3.61 -18.81
CA GLU A 27 -6.63 3.65 -18.64
C GLU A 27 -7.02 4.43 -17.38
N ASN A 28 -6.45 4.09 -16.23
CA ASN A 28 -6.73 4.80 -14.97
C ASN A 28 -6.36 6.27 -15.09
N THR A 29 -5.25 6.61 -15.75
CA THR A 29 -4.82 8.00 -15.91
C THR A 29 -5.75 8.75 -16.85
N LEU A 30 -6.00 8.24 -18.05
CA LEU A 30 -6.78 8.92 -19.09
C LEU A 30 -8.25 9.08 -18.71
N LEU A 31 -8.90 8.02 -18.24
CA LEU A 31 -10.32 8.09 -17.88
C LEU A 31 -10.53 9.03 -16.70
N SER A 32 -9.67 8.92 -15.69
CA SER A 32 -9.85 9.69 -14.47
C SER A 32 -9.41 11.15 -14.62
N HIS A 33 -8.44 11.44 -15.50
CA HIS A 33 -8.07 12.80 -15.89
C HIS A 33 -9.23 13.51 -16.61
N ASN A 34 -9.93 12.79 -17.47
CA ASN A 34 -11.01 13.32 -18.32
C ASN A 34 -12.41 13.08 -17.73
N ARG A 35 -12.52 12.67 -16.45
CA ARG A 35 -13.80 12.28 -15.82
C ARG A 35 -14.91 13.29 -16.08
N THR A 36 -14.68 14.57 -15.81
CA THR A 36 -15.70 15.61 -15.96
C THR A 36 -16.19 15.69 -17.40
N TYR A 37 -15.27 15.77 -18.37
CA TYR A 37 -15.60 15.80 -19.79
C TYR A 37 -16.36 14.54 -20.25
N LEU A 38 -15.92 13.35 -19.82
CA LEU A 38 -16.59 12.10 -20.19
C LEU A 38 -18.03 12.06 -19.65
N ILE A 39 -18.24 12.46 -18.40
CA ILE A 39 -19.57 12.52 -17.78
C ILE A 39 -20.45 13.54 -18.50
N THR A 40 -19.96 14.77 -18.70
CA THR A 40 -20.77 15.86 -19.25
C THR A 40 -21.06 15.70 -20.73
N SER A 41 -20.05 15.28 -21.51
CA SER A 41 -20.11 15.35 -22.97
C SER A 41 -20.41 14.01 -23.64
N ILE A 42 -19.97 12.88 -23.08
CA ILE A 42 -20.17 11.55 -23.70
C ILE A 42 -21.36 10.82 -23.06
N PHE A 43 -21.47 10.89 -21.73
CA PHE A 43 -22.48 10.15 -20.98
C PHE A 43 -23.70 10.98 -20.57
N SER A 44 -23.91 12.16 -21.17
CA SER A 44 -25.08 13.01 -20.94
C SER A 44 -25.36 13.31 -19.47
N ASN A 45 -24.32 13.67 -18.71
CA ASN A 45 -24.32 13.89 -17.27
C ASN A 45 -24.65 12.65 -16.40
N SER A 46 -24.57 11.44 -16.95
CA SER A 46 -24.76 10.19 -16.19
C SER A 46 -23.44 9.71 -15.58
N GLU A 47 -23.28 9.92 -14.28
CA GLU A 47 -22.17 9.36 -13.51
C GLU A 47 -22.19 7.83 -13.48
N THR A 48 -23.37 7.22 -13.45
CA THR A 48 -23.54 5.76 -13.46
C THR A 48 -22.98 5.13 -14.75
N HIS A 49 -23.23 5.72 -15.91
CA HIS A 49 -22.69 5.22 -17.18
C HIS A 49 -21.16 5.35 -17.25
N TYR A 50 -20.62 6.46 -16.73
CA TYR A 50 -19.17 6.61 -16.58
C TYR A 50 -18.60 5.49 -15.69
N HIS A 51 -19.22 5.18 -14.56
CA HIS A 51 -18.76 4.13 -13.65
C HIS A 51 -18.84 2.74 -14.26
N TYR A 52 -19.89 2.43 -15.04
CA TYR A 52 -19.95 1.17 -15.79
C TYR A 52 -18.84 1.08 -16.83
N PHE A 53 -18.65 2.13 -17.62
CA PHE A 53 -17.61 2.16 -18.64
C PHE A 53 -16.21 2.02 -18.03
N TYR A 54 -15.91 2.82 -17.00
CA TYR A 54 -14.67 2.74 -16.24
C TYR A 54 -14.48 1.36 -15.62
N GLY A 55 -15.52 0.82 -14.96
CA GLY A 55 -15.49 -0.50 -14.33
C GLY A 55 -15.22 -1.63 -15.32
N SER A 56 -15.81 -1.58 -16.52
CA SER A 56 -15.54 -2.54 -17.59
C SER A 56 -14.08 -2.47 -18.07
N LEU A 57 -13.56 -1.27 -18.31
CA LEU A 57 -12.18 -1.09 -18.75
C LEU A 57 -11.16 -1.48 -17.69
N SER A 58 -11.41 -1.13 -16.42
CA SER A 58 -10.58 -1.55 -15.29
C SER A 58 -10.61 -3.07 -15.06
N THR A 59 -11.76 -3.72 -15.29
CA THR A 59 -11.87 -5.19 -15.26
C THR A 59 -11.04 -5.81 -16.38
N LEU A 60 -11.13 -5.28 -17.60
CA LEU A 60 -10.32 -5.71 -18.73
C LEU A 60 -8.82 -5.50 -18.47
N ALA A 61 -8.42 -4.36 -17.90
CA ALA A 61 -7.04 -4.08 -17.56
C ALA A 61 -6.48 -5.06 -16.51
N SER A 62 -7.29 -5.40 -15.51
CA SER A 62 -6.96 -6.42 -14.51
C SER A 62 -6.82 -7.81 -15.14
N ALA A 63 -7.74 -8.18 -16.02
CA ALA A 63 -7.69 -9.44 -16.77
C ALA A 63 -6.45 -9.51 -17.69
N LEU A 64 -6.09 -8.41 -18.36
CA LEU A 64 -4.89 -8.33 -19.18
C LEU A 64 -3.61 -8.42 -18.36
N THR A 65 -3.58 -7.81 -17.18
CA THR A 65 -2.44 -7.93 -16.25
C THR A 65 -2.28 -9.36 -15.75
N LEU A 66 -3.39 -10.02 -15.39
CA LEU A 66 -3.40 -11.43 -15.01
C LEU A 66 -2.98 -12.33 -16.18
N HIS A 67 -3.51 -12.10 -17.38
CA HIS A 67 -3.13 -12.84 -18.58
C HIS A 67 -1.63 -12.67 -18.87
N GLY A 68 -1.12 -11.45 -18.80
CA GLY A 68 0.29 -11.13 -18.91
C GLY A 68 1.12 -11.92 -17.91
N TYR A 69 0.74 -11.90 -16.63
CA TYR A 69 1.39 -12.69 -15.57
C TYR A 69 1.42 -14.18 -15.91
N MET A 70 0.30 -14.76 -16.35
CA MET A 70 0.21 -16.18 -16.71
C MET A 70 1.11 -16.53 -17.89
N LYS A 71 1.31 -15.62 -18.86
CA LYS A 71 2.22 -15.83 -20.00
C LYS A 71 3.69 -15.70 -19.64
N VAL A 72 4.03 -14.91 -18.62
CA VAL A 72 5.43 -14.68 -18.23
C VAL A 72 5.89 -15.54 -17.06
N ARG A 73 4.96 -16.18 -16.33
CA ARG A 73 5.27 -17.09 -15.24
C ARG A 73 6.16 -18.20 -15.76
N ASN A 74 7.33 -18.36 -15.14
CA ASN A 74 8.36 -19.31 -15.57
C ASN A 74 8.88 -19.10 -17.01
N ALA A 75 8.78 -17.90 -17.58
CA ALA A 75 9.40 -17.59 -18.86
C ALA A 75 10.85 -17.09 -18.66
N GLY A 76 11.77 -17.48 -19.55
CA GLY A 76 13.13 -16.97 -19.54
C GLY A 76 13.24 -15.49 -19.93
N PRO A 77 14.39 -14.84 -19.68
CA PRO A 77 15.58 -15.41 -19.06
C PRO A 77 15.44 -15.58 -17.54
N PHE A 78 16.20 -16.52 -16.98
CA PHE A 78 16.22 -16.80 -15.54
C PHE A 78 17.51 -16.29 -14.90
N ARG A 79 17.41 -15.78 -13.67
CA ARG A 79 18.54 -15.43 -12.81
C ARG A 79 18.63 -16.36 -11.61
N LYS A 80 19.84 -16.53 -11.07
CA LYS A 80 20.05 -17.22 -9.80
C LYS A 80 19.59 -16.35 -8.63
N VAL A 81 18.79 -16.93 -7.73
CA VAL A 81 18.31 -16.26 -6.52
C VAL A 81 19.13 -16.77 -5.33
N GLY A 82 20.06 -15.94 -4.87
CA GLY A 82 20.90 -16.26 -3.70
C GLY A 82 20.28 -15.83 -2.37
N ARG A 83 20.97 -16.16 -1.26
CA ARG A 83 20.54 -15.81 0.11
C ARG A 83 20.34 -14.31 0.33
N GLY A 84 21.19 -13.46 -0.27
CA GLY A 84 21.03 -12.00 -0.20
C GLY A 84 19.71 -11.51 -0.78
N TRP A 85 19.26 -12.08 -1.89
CA TRP A 85 17.96 -11.77 -2.50
C TRP A 85 16.79 -12.25 -1.63
N LEU A 86 16.94 -13.37 -0.93
CA LEU A 86 15.96 -13.84 0.03
C LEU A 86 15.82 -12.89 1.22
N GLY A 87 16.95 -12.40 1.75
CA GLY A 87 16.97 -11.38 2.81
C GLY A 87 16.32 -10.07 2.38
N LEU A 88 16.66 -9.58 1.18
CA LEU A 88 16.02 -8.39 0.60
C LEU A 88 14.51 -8.58 0.42
N ALA A 89 14.08 -9.72 -0.11
CA ALA A 89 12.66 -10.03 -0.27
C ALA A 89 11.93 -10.08 1.07
N PHE A 90 12.51 -10.72 2.09
CA PHE A 90 11.96 -10.73 3.44
C PHE A 90 11.80 -9.30 3.97
N GLY A 91 12.82 -8.44 3.84
CA GLY A 91 12.76 -7.05 4.29
C GLY A 91 11.65 -6.26 3.58
N LEU A 92 11.61 -6.31 2.26
CA LEU A 92 10.61 -5.59 1.45
C LEU A 92 9.18 -6.10 1.66
N GLN A 93 8.99 -7.42 1.80
CA GLN A 93 7.70 -8.02 2.09
C GLN A 93 7.23 -7.72 3.52
N SER A 94 8.15 -7.73 4.49
CA SER A 94 7.85 -7.32 5.87
C SER A 94 7.40 -5.86 5.90
N LEU A 95 8.16 -4.96 5.27
CA LEU A 95 7.80 -3.54 5.20
C LEU A 95 6.43 -3.32 4.54
N GLY A 96 6.17 -4.01 3.43
CA GLY A 96 4.88 -3.93 2.74
C GLY A 96 3.71 -4.48 3.57
N LEU A 97 3.87 -5.64 4.22
CA LEU A 97 2.84 -6.22 5.07
C LEU A 97 2.62 -5.42 6.35
N ILE A 98 3.67 -4.84 6.95
CA ILE A 98 3.54 -3.92 8.08
C ILE A 98 2.70 -2.72 7.67
N GLY A 99 3.03 -2.07 6.55
CA GLY A 99 2.29 -0.90 6.07
C GLY A 99 0.81 -1.21 5.80
N LEU A 100 0.52 -2.35 5.16
CA LEU A 100 -0.86 -2.83 4.98
C LEU A 100 -1.55 -3.14 6.32
N SER A 101 -0.85 -3.76 7.27
CA SER A 101 -1.43 -4.12 8.57
C SER A 101 -1.71 -2.92 9.46
N GLN A 102 -1.03 -1.79 9.24
CA GLN A 102 -1.32 -0.53 9.93
C GLN A 102 -2.68 0.08 9.53
N MET A 103 -3.23 -0.30 8.37
CA MET A 103 -4.55 0.15 7.90
C MET A 103 -5.69 -0.64 8.51
N ALA A 104 -5.43 -1.88 8.93
CA ALA A 104 -6.40 -2.69 9.65
C ALA A 104 -6.64 -2.12 11.07
N PRO A 105 -7.80 -2.39 11.68
CA PRO A 105 -8.03 -2.08 13.09
C PRO A 105 -6.92 -2.65 13.99
N LYS A 106 -6.67 -2.01 15.13
CA LYS A 106 -5.62 -2.47 16.04
C LYS A 106 -6.03 -3.82 16.63
N LEU A 107 -5.18 -4.82 16.46
CA LEU A 107 -5.38 -6.12 17.11
C LEU A 107 -5.18 -5.97 18.61
N GLN A 108 -6.12 -6.50 19.37
CA GLN A 108 -6.04 -6.60 20.82
C GLN A 108 -6.09 -8.07 21.24
N ILE A 109 -5.44 -8.39 22.35
CA ILE A 109 -5.55 -9.72 22.96
C ILE A 109 -6.95 -9.81 23.57
N PRO A 110 -7.76 -10.83 23.22
CA PRO A 110 -9.17 -10.89 23.62
C PRO A 110 -9.38 -11.16 25.11
N PHE A 111 -8.31 -11.37 25.88
CA PHE A 111 -8.35 -11.66 27.30
C PHE A 111 -7.47 -10.67 28.06
N GLY A 112 -8.03 -10.05 29.10
CA GLY A 112 -7.28 -9.15 29.98
C GLY A 112 -7.97 -8.97 31.33
N TYR A 113 -7.20 -8.48 32.30
CA TYR A 113 -7.73 -8.04 33.58
C TYR A 113 -7.77 -6.50 33.58
N GLY A 114 -8.92 -5.91 33.91
CA GLY A 114 -9.10 -4.47 33.97
C GLY A 114 -10.16 -4.09 34.99
N PRO A 115 -10.17 -2.84 35.50
CA PRO A 115 -11.23 -2.39 36.39
C PRO A 115 -12.58 -2.64 35.71
N GLY A 116 -13.47 -3.34 36.40
CA GLY A 116 -14.79 -3.71 35.90
C GLY A 116 -15.67 -2.47 35.72
N GLY A 117 -15.69 -1.92 34.52
CA GLY A 117 -16.57 -0.80 34.16
C GLY A 117 -16.23 -0.29 32.76
N GLU A 118 -17.27 -0.02 31.96
CA GLU A 118 -17.11 0.84 30.79
C GLU A 118 -16.43 2.14 31.22
N GLU A 119 -15.39 2.53 30.51
CA GLU A 119 -14.64 3.76 30.71
C GLU A 119 -15.57 4.95 30.36
N VAL A 120 -16.53 5.27 31.23
CA VAL A 120 -17.26 6.52 31.17
C VAL A 120 -16.25 7.59 31.56
N LYS A 121 -15.84 8.41 30.58
CA LYS A 121 -15.06 9.63 30.80
C LYS A 121 -15.90 10.63 31.64
N ASN A 122 -16.05 10.36 32.93
CA ASN A 122 -16.66 11.29 33.88
C ASN A 122 -15.55 12.15 34.49
N THR A 123 -15.58 13.44 34.19
CA THR A 123 -14.73 14.50 34.76
C THR A 123 -15.09 14.83 36.22
N GLY A 124 -15.44 13.82 37.01
CA GLY A 124 -15.84 13.94 38.43
C GLY A 124 -14.75 13.47 39.41
N PRO A 125 -14.93 13.72 40.72
CA PRO A 125 -13.97 13.35 41.75
C PRO A 125 -13.70 11.84 41.77
N VAL A 126 -12.44 11.48 42.00
CA VAL A 126 -11.87 10.13 41.87
C VAL A 126 -12.56 9.16 42.83
N ALA A 127 -13.42 8.30 42.30
CA ALA A 127 -13.98 7.16 43.02
C ALA A 127 -12.91 6.08 43.27
N PRO A 128 -13.00 5.28 44.35
CA PRO A 128 -12.04 4.22 44.64
C PRO A 128 -11.99 3.19 43.50
N ALA A 129 -10.77 2.75 43.17
CA ALA A 129 -10.52 1.83 42.06
C ALA A 129 -11.32 0.52 42.22
N ALA A 130 -12.22 0.25 41.27
CA ALA A 130 -12.97 -1.00 41.22
C ALA A 130 -12.02 -2.21 41.10
N PRO A 131 -12.35 -3.38 41.69
CA PRO A 131 -11.54 -4.58 41.58
C PRO A 131 -11.34 -4.98 40.11
N ALA A 132 -10.14 -5.45 39.78
CA ALA A 132 -9.82 -5.93 38.45
C ALA A 132 -10.67 -7.17 38.12
N GLN A 133 -11.52 -7.07 37.10
CA GLN A 133 -12.34 -8.15 36.60
C GLN A 133 -11.73 -8.72 35.32
N PHE A 134 -11.88 -10.02 35.13
CA PHE A 134 -11.56 -10.67 33.86
C PHE A 134 -12.53 -10.16 32.78
N GLN A 135 -11.98 -9.59 31.71
CA GLN A 135 -12.75 -9.00 30.62
C GLN A 135 -12.41 -9.72 29.31
N ILE A 136 -13.45 -10.15 28.62
CA ILE A 136 -13.36 -10.61 27.24
C ILE A 136 -13.55 -9.38 26.35
N ARG A 137 -12.53 -9.05 25.56
CA ARG A 137 -12.53 -7.89 24.65
C ARG A 137 -12.67 -8.36 23.21
N CYS A 138 -13.20 -7.49 22.36
CA CYS A 138 -13.15 -7.71 20.91
C CYS A 138 -11.68 -7.80 20.46
N PRO A 139 -11.30 -8.73 19.56
CA PRO A 139 -9.93 -8.78 19.03
C PRO A 139 -9.57 -7.56 18.16
N PHE A 140 -10.55 -6.72 17.82
CA PHE A 140 -10.37 -5.50 17.05
C PHE A 140 -10.77 -4.26 17.85
N ASP A 141 -9.88 -3.28 17.86
CA ASP A 141 -10.14 -1.95 18.41
C ASP A 141 -10.38 -0.96 17.29
N PHE A 142 -11.60 -0.40 17.29
CA PHE A 142 -12.08 0.56 16.31
C PHE A 142 -12.03 2.00 16.81
N LYS A 143 -11.49 2.26 18.02
CA LYS A 143 -11.37 3.63 18.53
C LYS A 143 -10.48 4.43 17.58
N THR A 144 -11.04 5.45 16.94
CA THR A 144 -10.29 6.47 16.22
C THR A 144 -9.84 7.52 17.22
N SER A 145 -8.53 7.67 17.39
CA SER A 145 -7.99 8.81 18.14
C SER A 145 -8.23 10.10 17.35
N ASP A 146 -8.66 11.15 18.04
CA ASP A 146 -8.73 12.49 17.47
C ASP A 146 -7.31 12.91 17.09
N HIS A 147 -7.12 13.31 15.83
CA HIS A 147 -5.80 13.55 15.26
C HIS A 147 -5.75 14.82 14.43
N ASP A 148 -4.60 15.50 14.51
CA ASP A 148 -4.22 16.79 13.92
C ASP A 148 -4.11 16.80 12.36
N GLY A 149 -4.91 15.99 11.67
CA GLY A 149 -4.99 15.91 10.20
C GLY A 149 -4.00 14.95 9.52
N VAL A 150 -2.82 14.69 10.10
CA VAL A 150 -1.84 13.70 9.59
C VAL A 150 -1.44 12.75 10.71
N HIS A 151 -1.78 11.46 10.57
CA HIS A 151 -1.57 10.45 11.61
C HIS A 151 -1.24 9.08 11.03
N GLY A 152 -0.73 8.20 11.89
CA GLY A 152 -0.34 6.83 11.63
C GLY A 152 0.58 6.70 10.42
N ILE A 153 0.30 5.69 9.60
CA ILE A 153 1.06 5.42 8.38
C ILE A 153 0.90 6.52 7.31
N GLY A 154 -0.12 7.38 7.43
CA GLY A 154 -0.30 8.57 6.59
C GLY A 154 0.83 9.60 6.74
N ARG A 155 1.59 9.56 7.85
CA ARG A 155 2.81 10.37 8.05
C ARG A 155 3.91 9.98 7.06
N VAL A 156 4.04 8.69 6.77
CA VAL A 156 5.07 8.13 5.88
C VAL A 156 4.81 8.54 4.43
N SER A 157 3.59 8.35 3.95
CA SER A 157 3.14 8.78 2.63
C SER A 157 1.64 8.96 2.65
N ARG A 158 1.14 9.97 1.95
CA ARG A 158 -0.31 10.14 1.75
C ARG A 158 -0.94 9.01 0.93
N HIS A 159 -0.12 8.27 0.19
CA HIS A 159 -0.51 7.06 -0.55
C HIS A 159 0.15 5.81 0.03
N SER A 160 0.19 5.72 1.37
CA SER A 160 0.84 4.63 2.10
C SER A 160 0.40 3.23 1.65
N GLN A 161 -0.85 3.05 1.21
CA GLN A 161 -1.37 1.78 0.70
C GLN A 161 -0.68 1.35 -0.60
N LEU A 162 -0.48 2.30 -1.52
CA LEU A 162 0.16 2.03 -2.80
C LEU A 162 1.62 1.65 -2.58
N TRP A 163 2.33 2.37 -1.70
CA TRP A 163 3.72 2.09 -1.38
C TRP A 163 3.91 0.80 -0.57
N SER A 164 2.97 0.47 0.31
CA SER A 164 2.99 -0.80 1.04
C SER A 164 2.83 -1.99 0.08
N PHE A 165 1.87 -1.90 -0.84
CA PHE A 165 1.67 -2.92 -1.87
C PHE A 165 2.85 -2.99 -2.85
N ALA A 166 3.42 -1.84 -3.24
CA ALA A 166 4.62 -1.77 -4.06
C ALA A 166 5.82 -2.45 -3.38
N SER A 167 6.08 -2.16 -2.10
CA SER A 167 7.17 -2.79 -1.34
C SER A 167 6.99 -4.31 -1.27
N PHE A 168 5.78 -4.78 -0.95
CA PHE A 168 5.50 -6.22 -0.93
C PHE A 168 5.77 -6.88 -2.30
N SER A 169 5.32 -6.23 -3.37
CA SER A 169 5.44 -6.73 -4.74
C SER A 169 6.89 -6.71 -5.24
N LEU A 170 7.67 -5.69 -4.87
CA LEU A 170 9.11 -5.64 -5.09
C LEU A 170 9.84 -6.77 -4.39
N GLY A 171 9.46 -7.09 -3.15
CA GLY A 171 10.02 -8.24 -2.44
C GLY A 171 9.68 -9.57 -3.14
N ALA A 172 8.47 -9.72 -3.69
CA ALA A 172 8.12 -10.88 -4.51
C ALA A 172 8.93 -10.96 -5.81
N ALA A 173 9.14 -9.82 -6.50
CA ALA A 173 9.99 -9.74 -7.68
C ALA A 173 11.45 -10.09 -7.36
N ALA A 174 11.96 -9.65 -6.21
CA ALA A 174 13.34 -9.86 -5.74
C ALA A 174 13.74 -11.34 -5.54
N VAL A 175 12.78 -12.25 -5.38
CA VAL A 175 13.03 -13.71 -5.33
C VAL A 175 12.46 -14.47 -6.52
N THR A 176 11.94 -13.77 -7.53
CA THR A 176 11.48 -14.40 -8.77
C THR A 176 12.65 -14.60 -9.72
N ALA A 177 12.93 -15.86 -10.06
CA ALA A 177 14.03 -16.22 -10.96
C ALA A 177 13.77 -15.79 -12.40
N SER A 178 12.52 -15.91 -12.89
CA SER A 178 12.11 -15.42 -14.20
C SER A 178 12.15 -13.89 -14.24
N LEU A 179 12.99 -13.31 -15.09
CA LEU A 179 13.08 -11.87 -15.28
C LEU A 179 11.74 -11.24 -15.73
N PRO A 180 11.04 -11.73 -16.78
CA PRO A 180 9.78 -11.12 -17.21
C PRO A 180 8.68 -11.26 -16.14
N GLN A 181 8.65 -12.35 -15.38
CA GLN A 181 7.74 -12.48 -14.24
C GLN A 181 8.10 -11.48 -13.13
N GLY A 182 9.38 -11.29 -12.82
CA GLY A 182 9.84 -10.28 -11.87
C GLY A 182 9.41 -8.88 -12.27
N LEU A 183 9.58 -8.50 -13.55
CA LEU A 183 9.14 -7.21 -14.09
C LEU A 183 7.61 -7.04 -13.97
N CYS A 184 6.84 -8.08 -14.30
CA CYS A 184 5.39 -8.04 -14.12
C CYS A 184 5.00 -7.83 -12.65
N LEU A 185 5.71 -8.45 -11.70
CA LEU A 185 5.49 -8.24 -10.28
C LEU A 185 5.91 -6.84 -9.78
N MET A 186 6.69 -6.07 -10.55
CA MET A 186 7.05 -4.69 -10.20
C MET A 186 5.96 -3.67 -10.55
N GLY A 187 4.92 -4.04 -11.31
CA GLY A 187 3.88 -3.10 -11.75
C GLY A 187 3.22 -2.26 -10.65
N PRO A 188 2.95 -2.78 -9.43
CA PRO A 188 2.45 -1.97 -8.32
C PRO A 188 3.36 -0.81 -7.92
N LEU A 189 4.69 -0.92 -8.10
CA LEU A 189 5.60 0.22 -7.92
C LEU A 189 5.31 1.33 -8.92
N ALA A 190 5.08 0.99 -10.19
CA ALA A 190 4.73 1.97 -11.21
C ALA A 190 3.38 2.65 -10.89
N VAL A 191 2.41 1.90 -10.36
CA VAL A 191 1.14 2.45 -9.88
C VAL A 191 1.33 3.40 -8.69
N ALA A 192 2.20 3.06 -7.73
CA ALA A 192 2.47 3.95 -6.59
C ALA A 192 3.11 5.27 -7.02
N VAL A 193 4.05 5.22 -7.98
CA VAL A 193 4.71 6.43 -8.51
C VAL A 193 3.77 7.25 -9.38
N VAL A 194 3.24 6.67 -10.46
CA VAL A 194 2.45 7.38 -11.46
C VAL A 194 1.03 7.61 -10.97
N GLY A 195 0.37 6.57 -10.46
CA GLY A 195 -0.99 6.65 -9.93
C GLY A 195 -1.09 7.58 -8.72
N GLY A 196 -0.15 7.48 -7.77
CA GLY A 196 -0.11 8.39 -6.61
C GLY A 196 0.10 9.86 -7.02
N GLY A 197 1.04 10.13 -7.95
CA GLY A 197 1.27 11.47 -8.47
C GLY A 197 0.07 12.04 -9.25
N HIS A 198 -0.57 11.20 -10.07
CA HIS A 198 -1.77 11.56 -10.82
C HIS A 198 -2.98 11.80 -9.90
N GLN A 199 -3.15 10.99 -8.86
CA GLN A 199 -4.21 11.19 -7.85
C GLN A 199 -4.02 12.53 -7.12
N ASP A 200 -2.80 12.86 -6.70
CA ASP A 200 -2.49 14.18 -6.12
C ASP A 200 -2.86 15.32 -7.09
N TYR A 201 -2.47 15.20 -8.36
CA TYR A 201 -2.80 16.20 -9.39
C TYR A 201 -4.32 16.39 -9.56
N ARG A 202 -5.10 15.31 -9.59
CA ARG A 202 -6.56 15.37 -9.70
C ARG A 202 -7.20 16.04 -8.49
N PHE A 203 -6.74 15.69 -7.28
CA PHE A 203 -7.29 16.24 -6.04
C PHE A 203 -6.98 17.73 -5.87
N ARG A 204 -5.83 18.22 -6.35
CA ARG A 204 -5.54 19.67 -6.43
C ARG A 204 -6.49 20.43 -7.35
N ARG A 205 -7.05 19.75 -8.36
CA ARG A 205 -8.05 20.30 -9.28
C ARG A 205 -9.49 20.10 -8.80
N GLY A 206 -9.70 19.57 -7.58
CA GLY A 206 -11.03 19.27 -7.05
C GLY A 206 -11.74 18.12 -7.77
N MET A 207 -11.01 17.21 -8.40
CA MET A 207 -11.59 16.10 -9.17
C MET A 207 -11.47 14.77 -8.43
N GLY A 208 -12.62 14.21 -8.00
CA GLY A 208 -12.68 12.88 -7.37
C GLY A 208 -12.16 12.81 -5.93
N GLY A 209 -11.99 13.96 -5.29
CA GLY A 209 -11.47 14.13 -3.94
C GLY A 209 -10.90 15.53 -3.76
N VAL A 210 -10.43 15.82 -2.54
CA VAL A 210 -9.81 17.11 -2.19
C VAL A 210 -8.47 16.82 -1.53
N LEU A 211 -7.41 17.47 -2.02
CA LEU A 211 -6.12 17.54 -1.35
C LEU A 211 -5.99 18.96 -0.84
N THR A 212 -6.29 19.17 0.45
CA THR A 212 -6.21 20.50 1.04
C THR A 212 -4.78 21.02 0.96
N GLU A 213 -4.63 22.33 0.86
CA GLU A 213 -3.30 22.96 0.81
C GLU A 213 -2.45 22.59 2.03
N GLU A 214 -3.08 22.49 3.20
CA GLU A 214 -2.41 22.04 4.42
C GLU A 214 -1.88 20.61 4.29
N MET A 215 -2.70 19.67 3.83
CA MET A 215 -2.27 18.28 3.62
C MET A 215 -1.19 18.18 2.56
N ASP A 216 -1.30 18.91 1.44
CA ASP A 216 -0.30 18.87 0.38
C ASP A 216 1.05 19.36 0.88
N ARG A 217 1.06 20.45 1.65
CA ARG A 217 2.24 21.05 2.26
C ARG A 217 2.88 20.14 3.30
N ARG A 218 2.09 19.47 4.14
CA ARG A 218 2.58 18.64 5.26
C ARG A 218 2.96 17.21 4.85
N THR A 219 2.44 16.68 3.74
CA THR A 219 2.66 15.29 3.35
C THR A 219 3.41 15.16 2.02
N SER A 220 3.70 13.93 1.59
CA SER A 220 4.36 13.63 0.32
C SER A 220 3.83 12.31 -0.23
N ASN A 221 3.81 12.17 -1.56
CA ASN A 221 3.62 10.86 -2.18
C ASN A 221 4.84 9.95 -1.90
N VAL A 222 6.06 10.47 -2.00
CA VAL A 222 7.29 9.69 -1.77
C VAL A 222 7.42 9.35 -0.27
N PRO A 223 7.59 8.07 0.11
CA PRO A 223 7.71 7.63 1.49
C PRO A 223 8.79 8.39 2.27
N PHE A 224 8.46 8.77 3.50
CA PHE A 224 9.30 9.49 4.48
C PHE A 224 9.78 10.88 4.06
N TRP A 225 9.60 11.28 2.79
CA TRP A 225 10.15 12.53 2.27
C TRP A 225 9.68 13.75 3.05
N ALA A 226 8.38 13.83 3.37
CA ALA A 226 7.84 14.95 4.13
C ALA A 226 8.34 15.00 5.58
N MET A 227 8.57 13.83 6.20
CA MET A 227 9.10 13.74 7.56
C MET A 227 10.56 14.21 7.60
N VAL A 228 11.40 13.69 6.70
CA VAL A 228 12.83 14.04 6.63
C VAL A 228 13.05 15.52 6.28
N MET A 229 12.17 16.09 5.45
CA MET A 229 12.21 17.52 5.11
C MET A 229 11.62 18.43 6.19
N GLY A 230 11.20 17.91 7.35
CA GLY A 230 10.63 18.69 8.46
C GLY A 230 9.26 19.31 8.17
N ARG A 231 8.54 18.86 7.12
CA ARG A 231 7.24 19.43 6.72
C ARG A 231 6.11 19.13 7.73
N GLN A 232 6.35 18.17 8.63
CA GLN A 232 5.40 17.75 9.67
C GLN A 232 5.78 18.23 11.07
N GLY A 233 6.86 19.00 11.21
CA GLY A 233 7.47 19.38 12.49
C GLY A 233 8.91 18.88 12.61
N GLU A 234 9.45 18.91 13.83
CA GLU A 234 10.78 18.41 14.14
C GLU A 234 10.87 16.90 13.88
N VAL A 235 11.95 16.45 13.23
CA VAL A 235 12.06 15.08 12.72
C VAL A 235 11.92 14.07 13.87
N GLY A 236 12.61 14.27 14.99
CA GLY A 236 12.57 13.38 16.14
C GLY A 236 11.16 13.25 16.72
N GLU A 237 10.47 14.37 16.93
CA GLU A 237 9.09 14.39 17.41
C GLU A 237 8.13 13.66 16.47
N VAL A 238 8.24 13.87 15.16
CA VAL A 238 7.35 13.25 14.17
C VAL A 238 7.53 11.73 14.15
N PHE A 239 8.78 11.24 14.24
CA PHE A 239 9.04 9.81 14.39
C PHE A 239 8.53 9.27 15.73
N GLY A 240 8.69 10.01 16.82
CA GLY A 240 8.13 9.65 18.13
C GLY A 240 6.61 9.49 18.08
N LYS A 241 5.89 10.45 17.48
CA LYS A 241 4.43 10.38 17.29
C LYS A 241 4.02 9.18 16.44
N MET A 242 4.70 8.97 15.31
CA MET A 242 4.45 7.80 14.44
C MET A 242 4.64 6.48 15.18
N MET A 243 5.68 6.37 16.01
CA MET A 243 5.93 5.16 16.81
C MET A 243 4.90 4.98 17.93
N GLY A 244 4.40 6.05 18.54
CA GLY A 244 3.29 5.99 19.50
C GLY A 244 1.97 5.52 18.89
N GLU A 245 1.75 5.82 17.61
CA GLU A 245 0.58 5.39 16.83
C GLU A 245 0.75 3.97 16.22
N PHE A 246 1.94 3.39 16.34
CA PHE A 246 2.29 2.14 15.68
C PHE A 246 1.58 0.93 16.31
N LYS A 247 0.88 0.16 15.49
CA LYS A 247 0.17 -1.06 15.88
C LYS A 247 1.15 -2.23 15.91
N GLY A 248 1.92 -2.34 17.00
CA GLY A 248 2.98 -3.33 17.16
C GLY A 248 2.54 -4.78 16.95
N LEU A 249 1.35 -5.18 17.45
CA LEU A 249 0.84 -6.54 17.25
C LEU A 249 0.53 -6.82 15.76
N ASN A 250 -0.09 -5.88 15.06
CA ASN A 250 -0.34 -5.97 13.61
C ASN A 250 0.99 -6.12 12.84
N ALA A 251 2.02 -5.38 13.25
CA ALA A 251 3.35 -5.48 12.64
C ALA A 251 4.02 -6.83 12.93
N GLY A 252 3.91 -7.35 14.15
CA GLY A 252 4.44 -8.66 14.52
C GLY A 252 3.84 -9.79 13.66
N VAL A 253 2.52 -9.80 13.49
CA VAL A 253 1.83 -10.77 12.60
C VAL A 253 2.31 -10.62 11.16
N ALA A 254 2.41 -9.39 10.65
CA ALA A 254 2.91 -9.13 9.30
C ALA A 254 4.34 -9.66 9.06
N VAL A 255 5.26 -9.40 9.99
CA VAL A 255 6.65 -9.90 9.93
C VAL A 255 6.68 -11.43 10.00
N ALA A 256 5.88 -12.05 10.89
CA ALA A 256 5.79 -13.50 10.98
C ALA A 256 5.29 -14.11 9.67
N THR A 257 4.26 -13.52 9.03
CA THR A 257 3.79 -13.94 7.71
C THR A 257 4.89 -13.84 6.65
N ALA A 258 5.62 -12.71 6.58
CA ALA A 258 6.75 -12.56 5.67
C ALA A 258 7.86 -13.60 5.93
N GLY A 259 8.15 -13.90 7.21
CA GLY A 259 9.11 -14.91 7.63
C GLY A 259 8.72 -16.31 7.15
N LEU A 260 7.46 -16.71 7.34
CA LEU A 260 6.93 -17.98 6.83
C LEU A 260 7.05 -18.08 5.30
N MET A 261 6.77 -16.99 4.58
CA MET A 261 6.95 -16.93 3.12
C MET A 261 8.42 -17.10 2.72
N ALA A 262 9.36 -16.45 3.42
CA ALA A 262 10.79 -16.57 3.16
C ALA A 262 11.31 -17.97 3.46
N LEU A 263 10.93 -18.57 4.59
CA LEU A 263 11.29 -19.95 4.95
C LEU A 263 10.78 -20.97 3.93
N LYS A 264 9.53 -20.83 3.47
CA LYS A 264 8.95 -21.70 2.45
C LYS A 264 9.73 -21.63 1.13
N ARG A 265 10.28 -20.46 0.79
CA ARG A 265 11.09 -20.27 -0.41
C ARG A 265 12.52 -20.80 -0.25
N GLY A 266 13.13 -20.63 0.92
CA GLY A 266 14.49 -21.10 1.19
C GLY A 266 14.64 -22.63 1.29
N ARG A 267 13.53 -23.37 1.39
CA ARG A 267 13.50 -24.84 1.35
C ARG A 267 13.49 -25.43 -0.07
N ARG A 268 13.34 -24.58 -1.11
CA ARG A 268 13.37 -24.99 -2.52
C ARG A 268 14.75 -24.74 -3.10
#